data_AF-V9GC87-F1
#
_entry.id   AF-V9GC87-F1
#
_cell.length_a   1.000
_cell.length_b   1.000
_cell.length_c   1.000
_cell.angle_alpha   90.00
_cell.angle_beta   90.00
_cell.angle_gamma   90.00
#
_symmetry.space_group_name_H-M   'P 1'
#
loop_
_entity.id
_entity.type
_entity.pdbx_description
1 polymer ?
#
loop_
_entity_poly.entity_id
_entity_poly.type
_entity_poly.pdbx_seq_one_letter_code
_entity_poly.pdbx_strand_id
1 'polypeptide(L)'
;MKIIVTSIFVQDQDKALEFYTETLGFVKKHDVPVGEFRWIALVSPDEQDGTELLLEPNDHPAAKEFQKKISADGIPATMFNVEDIDNEYKRLLGHGVKFTMERQKWANSP
;
A
#
# COMPACT_ATOMS: atom_id res chain seq x y z
N MET A 1 1.06 -23.89 4.76
CA MET A 1 0.27 -22.89 4.01
C MET A 1 1.09 -21.61 3.94
N LYS A 2 1.13 -20.90 2.79
CA LYS A 2 1.90 -19.66 2.59
C LYS A 2 0.93 -18.52 2.28
N ILE A 3 1.16 -17.33 2.83
CA ILE A 3 0.45 -16.11 2.41
C ILE A 3 1.10 -15.68 1.09
N ILE A 4 0.30 -15.63 0.03
CA ILE A 4 0.79 -15.29 -1.32
C ILE A 4 0.24 -13.97 -1.83
N VAL A 5 -0.88 -13.51 -1.28
CA VAL A 5 -1.54 -12.25 -1.64
C VAL A 5 -2.10 -11.62 -0.36
N THR A 6 -1.99 -10.30 -0.27
CA THR A 6 -2.75 -9.46 0.67
C THR A 6 -3.41 -8.32 -0.13
N SER A 7 -4.54 -7.79 0.32
CA SER A 7 -5.26 -6.72 -0.41
C SER A 7 -5.37 -5.43 0.39
N ILE A 8 -5.40 -4.34 -0.35
CA ILE A 8 -5.75 -3.01 0.15
C ILE A 8 -6.85 -2.43 -0.73
N PHE A 9 -7.87 -1.85 -0.09
CA PHE A 9 -8.92 -1.17 -0.81
C PHE A 9 -8.43 0.16 -1.39
N VAL A 10 -8.85 0.51 -2.60
CA VAL A 10 -8.48 1.76 -3.28
C VAL A 10 -9.70 2.39 -3.94
N GLN A 11 -9.77 3.72 -3.91
CA GLN A 11 -10.89 4.47 -4.50
C GLN A 11 -10.79 4.56 -6.04
N ASP A 12 -9.58 4.58 -6.56
CA ASP A 12 -9.27 4.74 -7.98
C ASP A 12 -8.03 3.91 -8.26
N GLN A 13 -8.18 2.88 -9.09
CA GLN A 13 -7.12 1.91 -9.35
C GLN A 13 -5.94 2.51 -10.13
N ASP A 14 -6.16 3.51 -11.00
CA ASP A 14 -5.08 4.15 -11.75
C ASP A 14 -4.25 5.05 -10.84
N LYS A 15 -4.90 5.88 -10.02
CA LYS A 15 -4.20 6.72 -9.04
C LYS A 15 -3.46 5.88 -8.00
N ALA A 16 -4.05 4.77 -7.58
CA ALA A 16 -3.38 3.84 -6.68
C ALA A 16 -2.17 3.19 -7.36
N LEU A 17 -2.30 2.72 -8.60
CA LEU A 17 -1.18 2.12 -9.31
C LEU A 17 -0.01 3.12 -9.41
N GLU A 18 -0.26 4.35 -9.87
CA GLU A 18 0.75 5.41 -9.95
C GLU A 18 1.39 5.71 -8.58
N PHE A 19 0.60 5.85 -7.52
CA PHE A 19 1.13 6.12 -6.19
C PHE A 19 2.02 4.96 -5.69
N TYR A 20 1.54 3.72 -5.80
CA TYR A 20 2.28 2.58 -5.26
C TYR A 20 3.52 2.24 -6.10
N THR A 21 3.54 2.50 -7.41
CA THR A 21 4.75 2.27 -8.23
C THR A 21 5.68 3.48 -8.22
N GLU A 22 5.21 4.66 -8.59
CA GLU A 22 6.05 5.83 -8.82
C GLU A 22 6.45 6.53 -7.51
N THR A 23 5.62 6.45 -6.47
CA THR A 23 5.94 7.04 -5.15
C THR A 23 6.54 6.02 -4.20
N LEU A 24 5.86 4.89 -3.99
CA LEU A 24 6.33 3.87 -3.03
C LEU A 24 7.37 2.91 -3.61
N GLY A 25 7.54 2.84 -4.93
CA GLY A 25 8.61 2.04 -5.56
C GLY A 25 8.28 0.56 -5.72
N PHE A 26 7.03 0.14 -5.54
CA PHE A 26 6.63 -1.24 -5.83
C PHE A 26 6.66 -1.54 -7.33
N VAL A 27 6.85 -2.80 -7.68
CA VAL A 27 6.86 -3.26 -9.07
C VAL A 27 5.52 -3.87 -9.42
N LYS A 28 4.94 -3.45 -10.56
CA LYS A 28 3.71 -4.06 -11.09
C LYS A 28 3.97 -5.48 -11.59
N LYS A 29 3.33 -6.48 -10.98
CA LYS A 29 3.41 -7.89 -11.38
C LYS A 29 2.28 -8.28 -12.33
N HIS A 30 1.05 -7.89 -11.99
CA HIS A 30 -0.15 -8.16 -12.78
C HIS A 30 -0.98 -6.91 -12.97
N ASP A 31 -1.60 -6.80 -14.14
CA ASP A 31 -2.55 -5.75 -14.51
C ASP A 31 -3.41 -6.30 -15.64
N VAL A 32 -4.48 -7.00 -15.27
CA VAL A 32 -5.35 -7.70 -16.20
C VAL A 32 -6.82 -7.35 -15.93
N PRO A 33 -7.66 -7.21 -16.97
CA PRO A 33 -9.08 -6.90 -16.79
C PRO A 33 -9.81 -8.08 -16.13
N VAL A 34 -10.71 -7.77 -15.19
CA VAL A 34 -11.61 -8.71 -14.51
C VAL A 34 -12.99 -8.05 -14.35
N GLY A 35 -13.90 -8.39 -15.26
CA GLY A 35 -15.24 -7.77 -15.30
C GLY A 35 -15.12 -6.27 -15.57
N GLU A 36 -15.72 -5.46 -14.68
CA GLU A 36 -15.66 -3.99 -14.75
C GLU A 36 -14.39 -3.40 -14.13
N PHE A 37 -13.57 -4.20 -13.45
CA PHE A 37 -12.37 -3.77 -12.72
C PHE A 37 -11.10 -4.44 -13.28
N ARG A 38 -9.97 -4.18 -12.63
CA ARG A 38 -8.69 -4.84 -12.95
C ARG A 38 -8.16 -5.61 -11.75
N TRP A 39 -7.51 -6.73 -12.02
CA TRP A 39 -6.61 -7.39 -11.08
C TRP A 39 -5.24 -6.73 -11.19
N ILE A 40 -4.92 -5.85 -10.24
CA ILE A 40 -3.64 -5.14 -10.19
C ILE A 40 -2.86 -5.62 -8.97
N ALA A 41 -1.84 -6.43 -9.21
CA ALA A 41 -0.97 -6.97 -8.16
C ALA A 41 0.42 -6.38 -8.28
N LEU A 42 0.95 -5.93 -7.14
CA LEU A 42 2.28 -5.35 -7.00
C LEU A 42 3.16 -6.23 -6.12
N VAL A 43 4.47 -6.13 -6.30
CA VAL A 43 5.47 -6.87 -5.52
C VAL A 43 6.59 -5.93 -5.06
N SER A 44 7.29 -6.33 -4.00
CA SER A 44 8.53 -5.65 -3.59
C SER A 44 9.58 -5.75 -4.70
N PRO A 45 10.35 -4.69 -5.01
CA PRO A 45 11.46 -4.78 -5.95
C PRO A 45 12.50 -5.83 -5.55
N ASP A 46 12.69 -6.06 -4.25
CA ASP A 46 13.66 -7.00 -3.69
C ASP A 46 13.13 -8.45 -3.63
N GLU A 47 11.82 -8.65 -3.75
CA GLU A 47 11.18 -9.96 -3.66
C GLU A 47 10.04 -10.11 -4.69
N GLN A 48 10.40 -10.07 -5.98
CA GLN A 48 9.41 -10.05 -7.07
C GLN A 48 8.60 -11.35 -7.26
N ASP A 49 9.05 -12.45 -6.65
CA ASP A 49 8.33 -13.73 -6.58
C ASP A 49 7.77 -14.00 -5.17
N GLY A 50 7.73 -12.95 -4.34
CA GLY A 50 7.26 -12.94 -2.96
C GLY A 50 5.75 -12.80 -2.83
N THR A 51 5.32 -12.14 -1.75
CA THR A 51 3.91 -11.85 -1.50
C THR A 51 3.44 -10.70 -2.39
N GLU A 52 2.28 -10.86 -3.02
CA GLU A 52 1.66 -9.81 -3.83
C GLU A 52 0.76 -8.89 -2.99
N LEU A 53 0.80 -7.60 -3.29
CA LEU A 53 -0.12 -6.58 -2.81
C LEU A 53 -1.17 -6.29 -3.90
N LEU A 54 -2.42 -6.67 -3.65
CA LEU A 54 -3.54 -6.44 -4.55
C LEU A 54 -4.17 -5.06 -4.29
N LEU A 55 -4.32 -4.25 -5.33
CA LEU A 55 -5.06 -2.99 -5.31
C LEU A 55 -6.54 -3.25 -5.64
N GLU A 56 -7.34 -3.49 -4.61
CA GLU A 56 -8.74 -3.89 -4.72
C GLU A 56 -9.67 -2.66 -4.77
N PRO A 57 -10.56 -2.52 -5.75
CA PRO A 57 -11.48 -1.38 -5.80
C PRO A 57 -12.42 -1.39 -4.59
N ASN A 58 -12.70 -0.21 -4.04
CA ASN A 58 -13.52 -0.07 -2.84
C ASN A 58 -15.02 0.10 -3.14
N ASP A 59 -15.51 -0.23 -4.34
CA ASP A 59 -16.88 0.06 -4.79
C ASP A 59 -17.99 -0.44 -3.87
N HIS A 60 -17.77 -1.60 -3.24
CA HIS A 60 -18.70 -2.15 -2.28
C HIS A 60 -18.82 -1.22 -1.04
N PRO A 61 -20.04 -0.83 -0.60
CA PRO A 61 -20.24 0.13 0.50
C PRO A 61 -19.49 -0.22 1.79
N ALA A 62 -19.40 -1.51 2.13
CA ALA A 62 -18.67 -1.97 3.32
C ALA A 62 -17.16 -1.66 3.26
N ALA A 63 -16.54 -1.73 2.07
CA ALA A 63 -15.12 -1.40 1.91
C ALA A 63 -14.88 0.09 2.14
N LYS A 64 -15.75 0.96 1.59
CA LYS A 64 -15.70 2.41 1.82
C LYS A 64 -15.89 2.76 3.30
N GLU A 65 -16.84 2.11 3.96
CA GLU A 65 -17.11 2.32 5.38
C GLU A 65 -15.93 1.90 6.25
N PHE A 66 -15.34 0.73 5.97
CA PHE A 66 -14.14 0.24 6.65
C PHE A 66 -12.99 1.25 6.54
N GLN A 67 -12.63 1.65 5.31
CA GLN A 67 -11.54 2.62 5.08
C GLN A 67 -11.77 3.95 5.81
N LYS A 68 -13.00 4.48 5.74
CA LYS A 68 -13.35 5.73 6.41
C LYS A 68 -13.20 5.64 7.92
N LYS A 69 -13.67 4.55 8.53
CA LYS A 69 -13.64 4.37 10.00
C LYS A 69 -12.21 4.21 10.51
N ILE A 70 -11.42 3.30 9.93
CA ILE A 70 -10.03 3.10 10.37
C ILE A 70 -9.19 4.36 10.16
N SER A 71 -9.40 5.09 9.06
CA SER A 71 -8.69 6.34 8.80
C SER A 71 -9.06 7.43 9.80
N ALA A 72 -10.33 7.52 10.19
CA ALA A 72 -10.78 8.49 11.20
C ALA A 72 -10.19 8.19 12.59
N ASP A 73 -10.00 6.91 12.91
CA ASP A 73 -9.43 6.45 14.17
C ASP A 73 -7.88 6.42 14.16
N GLY A 74 -7.24 6.84 13.05
CA GLY A 74 -5.78 6.84 12.90
C GLY A 74 -5.16 5.46 12.79
N ILE A 75 -5.94 4.43 12.46
CA ILE A 75 -5.50 3.04 12.34
C ILE A 75 -4.99 2.81 10.90
N PRO A 76 -3.73 2.38 10.72
CA PRO A 76 -3.20 2.09 9.39
C PRO A 76 -3.87 0.84 8.79
N ALA A 77 -4.16 0.88 7.49
CA ALA A 77 -4.77 -0.25 6.76
C ALA A 77 -3.78 -1.40 6.48
N THR A 78 -2.49 -1.09 6.42
CA THR A 78 -1.41 -2.04 6.14
C THR A 78 -0.10 -1.54 6.73
N MET A 79 0.92 -2.39 6.74
CA MET A 79 2.26 -2.06 7.20
C MET A 79 3.30 -2.68 6.27
N PHE A 80 4.31 -1.88 5.89
CA PHE A 80 5.46 -2.31 5.12
C PHE A 80 6.72 -2.15 5.94
N ASN A 81 7.68 -3.06 5.76
CA ASN A 81 8.99 -2.98 6.39
C ASN A 81 10.00 -2.38 5.41
N VAL A 82 10.94 -1.59 5.93
CA VAL A 82 12.08 -1.05 5.20
C VAL A 82 13.34 -1.17 6.05
N GLU A 83 14.50 -1.22 5.40
CA GLU A 83 15.79 -1.35 6.10
C GLU A 83 16.17 -0.06 6.85
N ASP A 84 16.02 1.10 6.19
CA ASP A 84 16.29 2.41 6.79
C ASP A 84 15.04 3.31 6.69
N ILE A 85 14.28 3.34 7.78
CA ILE A 85 13.06 4.14 7.90
C ILE A 85 13.33 5.65 7.88
N ASP A 86 14.50 6.11 8.32
CA ASP A 86 14.80 7.54 8.34
C ASP A 86 15.14 8.06 6.94
N ASN A 87 15.84 7.25 6.14
CA ASN A 87 16.06 7.53 4.72
C ASN A 87 14.74 7.46 3.93
N GLU A 88 13.94 6.41 4.15
CA GLU A 88 12.67 6.24 3.44
C GLU A 88 11.67 7.36 3.74
N TYR A 89 11.57 7.76 5.01
CA TYR A 89 10.74 8.90 5.42
C TYR A 89 11.12 10.18 4.67
N LYS A 90 12.41 10.49 4.54
CA LYS A 90 12.89 11.66 3.77
C LYS A 90 12.60 11.54 2.28
N ARG A 91 12.79 10.35 1.69
CA ARG A 91 12.51 10.09 0.27
C ARG A 91 11.04 10.34 -0.05
N LEU A 92 10.14 9.78 0.76
CA LEU A 92 8.69 9.91 0.59
C LEU A 92 8.21 11.34 0.84
N LEU A 93 8.76 12.05 1.81
CA LEU A 93 8.51 13.50 1.95
C LEU A 93 8.92 14.28 0.69
N GLY A 94 10.06 13.95 0.09
CA GLY A 94 10.51 14.54 -1.17
C GLY A 94 9.58 14.26 -2.36
N HIS A 95 8.81 13.17 -2.31
CA HIS A 95 7.78 12.83 -3.30
C HIS A 95 6.40 13.43 -2.94
N GLY A 96 6.32 14.27 -1.89
CA GLY A 96 5.08 14.93 -1.48
C GLY A 96 4.12 14.06 -0.67
N VAL A 97 4.57 12.90 -0.15
CA VAL A 97 3.75 12.05 0.71
C VAL A 97 3.43 12.78 2.01
N LYS A 98 2.14 12.74 2.40
CA LYS A 98 1.66 13.27 3.67
C LYS A 98 1.72 12.19 4.74
N PHE A 99 2.51 12.41 5.76
CA PHE A 99 2.52 11.57 6.96
C PHE A 99 1.54 12.15 7.99
N THR A 100 0.70 11.29 8.57
CA THR A 100 -0.26 11.67 9.62
C THR A 100 0.37 11.72 11.02
N MET A 101 1.54 11.11 11.17
CA MET A 101 2.36 11.11 12.37
C MET A 101 3.81 11.36 11.97
N GLU A 102 4.52 12.16 12.76
CA GLU A 102 5.96 12.30 12.59
C GLU A 102 6.68 10.99 12.91
N ARG A 103 7.89 10.84 12.36
CA ARG A 103 8.76 9.71 12.66
C ARG A 103 8.98 9.60 14.18
N GLN A 104 8.43 8.55 14.77
CA GLN A 104 8.65 8.23 16.18
C GLN A 104 9.70 7.13 16.32
N LYS A 105 10.71 7.33 17.16
CA LYS A 105 11.57 6.21 17.59
C LYS A 105 10.71 5.24 18.38
N TRP A 106 10.47 4.07 17.81
CA TRP A 106 9.80 3.01 18.54
C TRP A 106 10.72 2.54 19.66
N ALA A 107 10.24 2.60 20.91
CA ALA A 107 11.07 2.42 22.10
C ALA A 107 11.68 1.01 22.23
N ASN A 108 11.28 0.04 21.38
CA ASN A 108 11.75 -1.35 21.40
C ASN A 108 11.80 -1.96 19.97
N SER A 109 12.31 -1.25 18.98
CA SER A 109 12.69 -1.90 17.72
C SER A 109 14.01 -2.64 17.96
N PRO A 110 14.14 -3.93 17.58
CA PRO A 110 15.40 -4.65 17.71
C PRO A 110 16.54 -3.98 16.94
#